data_AF-A0A8K0K5C3-F1
#
_entry.id   AF-A0A8K0K5C3-F1
#
_cell.length_a   1.000
_cell.length_b   1.000
_cell.length_c   1.000
_cell.angle_alpha   90.00
_cell.angle_beta   90.00
_cell.angle_gamma   90.00
#
_symmetry.space_group_name_H-M   'P 1'
#
loop_
_entity.id
_entity.type
_entity.pdbx_description
1 polymer ?
#
loop_
_entity_poly.entity_id
_entity_poly.type
_entity_poly.pdbx_seq_one_letter_code
_entity_poly.pdbx_strand_id
1 'polypeptide(L)'
;MVRVDLQRVNEVKEVAKLSLSQPDHSGPLRFSQLSDNTPPVMVLDRNWDIPDNESVGAVVTRVRAQDNEGDRLQFGIEKTLNSPRSDLPFNIDKDRGVVYINQSLEEYPALPLVQL
;
A
#
# COMPACT_ATOMS: atom_id res chain seq x y z
N MET A 1 -0.57 -19.86 0.24
CA MET A 1 -0.20 -18.65 1.03
C MET A 1 0.49 -17.65 0.11
N VAL A 2 0.02 -16.40 0.10
CA VAL A 2 0.60 -15.29 -0.67
C VAL A 2 1.42 -14.41 0.26
N ARG A 3 2.69 -14.18 -0.09
CA ARG A 3 3.58 -13.25 0.64
C ARG A 3 3.68 -11.92 -0.11
N VAL A 4 3.41 -10.84 0.60
CA VAL A 4 3.60 -9.47 0.10
C VAL A 4 4.66 -8.81 0.99
N ASP A 5 5.88 -8.65 0.46
CA ASP A 5 6.98 -7.91 1.11
C ASP A 5 7.14 -6.56 0.40
N LEU A 6 7.02 -5.47 1.16
CA LEU A 6 7.05 -4.11 0.61
C LEU A 6 8.47 -3.48 0.61
N GLN A 7 9.56 -4.20 0.92
CA GLN A 7 10.88 -3.57 1.15
C GLN A 7 12.20 -4.29 0.85
N ARG A 8 12.31 -5.47 0.19
CA ARG A 8 13.65 -6.03 -0.12
C ARG A 8 14.02 -6.32 -1.58
N VAL A 9 15.06 -5.60 -2.01
CA VAL A 9 15.97 -5.88 -3.13
C VAL A 9 16.70 -7.20 -2.86
N ASN A 10 16.69 -8.06 -3.88
CA ASN A 10 17.25 -9.42 -3.97
C ASN A 10 16.25 -10.55 -3.60
N GLU A 11 15.62 -11.05 -4.66
CA GLU A 11 14.98 -12.36 -4.79
C GLU A 11 13.56 -12.60 -4.26
N VAL A 12 12.81 -11.56 -3.89
CA VAL A 12 11.33 -11.64 -3.82
C VAL A 12 10.75 -10.57 -4.73
N LYS A 13 9.99 -10.98 -5.76
CA LYS A 13 9.40 -10.04 -6.73
C LYS A 13 8.32 -9.21 -6.03
N GLU A 14 8.61 -7.93 -5.80
CA GLU A 14 7.67 -6.92 -5.30
C GLU A 14 6.48 -6.80 -6.27
N VAL A 15 5.28 -7.16 -5.83
CA VAL A 15 4.06 -7.11 -6.66
C VAL A 15 3.26 -5.83 -6.48
N ALA A 16 3.44 -5.09 -5.39
CA ALA A 16 2.70 -3.88 -5.08
C ALA A 16 3.50 -2.99 -4.10
N LYS A 17 3.25 -1.68 -4.12
CA LYS A 17 3.83 -0.68 -3.22
C LYS A 17 2.72 0.20 -2.64
N LEU A 18 2.71 0.46 -1.34
CA LEU A 18 1.81 1.45 -0.75
C LEU A 18 2.39 2.85 -0.87
N SER A 19 1.54 3.82 -1.19
CA SER A 19 1.87 5.24 -1.30
C SER A 19 0.95 6.12 -0.47
N LEU A 20 1.45 7.32 -0.16
CA LEU A 20 0.79 8.34 0.63
C LEU A 20 1.01 9.68 -0.06
N SER A 21 -0.06 10.46 -0.25
CA SER A 21 0.01 11.78 -0.86
C SER A 21 -0.86 12.80 -0.13
N GLN A 22 -0.44 14.06 -0.17
CA GLN A 22 -1.25 15.22 0.22
C GLN A 22 -1.90 15.80 -1.06
N PRO A 23 -3.19 16.19 -1.03
CA PRO A 23 -3.80 16.95 -2.13
C PRO A 23 -3.12 18.32 -2.28
N ASP A 24 -2.95 18.79 -3.52
CA ASP A 24 -2.31 20.09 -3.79
C ASP A 24 -3.05 21.25 -3.10
N HIS A 25 -2.30 22.07 -2.36
CA HIS A 25 -2.80 23.23 -1.61
C HIS A 25 -2.84 24.50 -2.47
N SER A 26 -3.28 24.42 -3.73
CA SER A 26 -3.37 25.56 -4.66
C SER A 26 -4.51 26.56 -4.36
N GLY A 27 -4.88 26.72 -3.09
CA GLY A 27 -5.73 27.81 -2.58
C GLY A 27 -4.93 29.09 -2.29
N PRO A 28 -5.60 30.25 -2.11
CA PRO A 28 -4.91 31.50 -1.80
C PRO A 28 -4.12 31.38 -0.49
N LEU A 29 -2.84 31.75 -0.55
CA LEU A 29 -1.87 31.64 0.54
C LEU A 29 -2.41 32.31 1.82
N ARG A 30 -2.87 31.50 2.77
CA ARG A 30 -3.19 31.99 4.12
C ARG A 30 -1.89 32.10 4.91
N PHE A 31 -1.77 33.11 5.79
CA PHE A 31 -0.54 33.37 6.58
C PHE A 31 -0.05 32.17 7.42
N SER A 32 -0.86 31.14 7.62
CA SER A 32 -0.48 29.85 8.22
C SER A 32 0.27 28.89 7.29
N GLN A 33 0.36 29.14 5.97
CA GLN A 33 1.10 28.33 4.98
C GLN A 33 2.59 28.68 4.87
N LEU A 34 3.11 29.53 5.77
CA LEU A 34 4.56 29.70 5.97
C LEU A 34 5.13 28.62 6.92
N SER A 35 4.32 27.65 7.34
CA SER A 35 4.80 26.53 8.16
C SER A 35 5.76 25.66 7.37
N ASP A 36 6.80 25.20 8.05
CA ASP A 36 7.73 24.20 7.55
C ASP A 36 6.92 22.92 7.26
N ASN A 37 6.56 22.66 6.00
CA ASN A 37 5.77 21.48 5.65
C ASN A 37 6.59 20.24 5.98
N THR A 38 6.18 19.47 6.98
CA THR A 38 6.87 18.23 7.32
C THR A 38 6.39 17.11 6.42
N PRO A 39 7.27 16.24 5.90
CA PRO A 39 6.82 15.10 5.12
C PRO A 39 5.99 14.16 6.02
N PRO A 40 4.89 13.59 5.52
CA PRO A 40 4.03 12.74 6.33
C PRO A 40 4.73 11.42 6.69
N VAL A 41 4.43 10.89 7.87
CA VAL A 41 5.00 9.66 8.40
C VAL A 41 4.00 8.52 8.27
N MET A 42 4.41 7.40 7.65
CA MET A 42 3.59 6.19 7.49
C MET A 42 4.11 5.04 8.37
N VAL A 43 3.20 4.42 9.12
CA VAL A 43 3.46 3.23 9.95
C VAL A 43 2.64 2.06 9.44
N LEU A 44 3.32 0.96 9.14
CA LEU A 44 2.71 -0.23 8.56
C LEU A 44 3.56 -1.48 8.82
N ASP A 45 2.91 -2.60 9.12
CA ASP A 45 3.52 -3.92 9.03
C ASP A 45 3.67 -4.32 7.56
N ARG A 46 4.89 -4.65 7.13
CA ARG A 46 5.23 -4.84 5.71
C ARG A 46 5.29 -6.30 5.27
N ASN A 47 5.01 -7.26 6.16
CA ASN A 47 5.13 -8.68 5.86
C ASN A 47 3.79 -9.37 6.11
N TRP A 48 2.95 -9.42 5.07
CA TRP A 48 1.66 -10.08 5.14
C TRP A 48 1.75 -11.51 4.60
N ASP A 49 1.38 -12.47 5.44
CA ASP A 49 1.10 -13.84 5.04
C ASP A 49 -0.42 -14.01 4.97
N ILE A 50 -0.97 -14.02 3.76
CA ILE A 50 -2.41 -14.10 3.51
C ILE A 50 -2.76 -15.50 2.98
N PRO A 51 -3.78 -16.19 3.52
CA PRO A 51 -4.30 -17.41 2.92
C PRO A 51 -4.76 -17.17 1.48
N ASP A 52 -4.47 -18.11 0.58
CA ASP A 52 -4.89 -18.02 -0.83
C ASP A 52 -6.39 -18.26 -1.02
N ASN A 53 -7.03 -18.90 -0.05
CA ASN A 53 -8.49 -19.09 0.02
C ASN A 53 -9.21 -17.95 0.76
N GLU A 54 -8.52 -16.86 1.09
CA GLU A 54 -9.11 -15.72 1.77
C GLU A 54 -10.15 -15.04 0.85
N SER A 55 -11.28 -14.62 1.43
CA SER A 55 -12.42 -14.12 0.65
C SER A 55 -12.18 -12.74 0.04
N VAL A 56 -12.75 -12.49 -1.13
CA VAL A 56 -12.84 -11.13 -1.69
C VAL A 56 -13.60 -10.22 -0.70
N GLY A 57 -13.03 -9.06 -0.41
CA GLY A 57 -13.49 -8.12 0.60
C GLY A 57 -12.85 -8.29 1.98
N ALA A 58 -12.07 -9.36 2.22
CA ALA A 58 -11.36 -9.55 3.48
C ALA A 58 -10.34 -8.44 3.70
N VAL A 59 -10.26 -7.96 4.95
CA VAL A 59 -9.30 -6.94 5.36
C VAL A 59 -7.93 -7.60 5.53
N VAL A 60 -6.95 -7.08 4.79
CA VAL A 60 -5.55 -7.50 4.89
C VAL A 60 -4.87 -6.75 6.03
N THR A 61 -4.98 -5.43 6.02
CA THR A 61 -4.35 -4.57 7.03
C THR A 61 -5.00 -3.19 7.05
N ARG A 62 -4.54 -2.37 7.99
CA ARG A 62 -4.84 -0.94 8.03
C ARG A 62 -3.55 -0.13 8.16
N VAL A 63 -3.27 0.66 7.13
CA VAL A 63 -2.19 1.65 7.09
C VAL A 63 -2.52 2.78 8.06
N ARG A 64 -1.52 3.25 8.80
CA ARG A 64 -1.63 4.47 9.61
C ARG A 64 -0.64 5.49 9.09
N ALA A 65 -1.07 6.73 8.98
CA ALA A 65 -0.19 7.83 8.66
C ALA A 65 -0.53 9.04 9.54
N GLN A 66 0.48 9.87 9.77
CA GLN A 66 0.37 11.09 10.53
C GLN A 66 1.12 12.21 9.82
N ASP A 67 0.54 13.38 9.91
CA ASP A 67 1.05 14.64 9.39
C ASP A 67 0.99 15.64 10.56
N ASN A 68 2.04 16.43 10.77
CA ASN A 68 2.13 17.30 11.95
C ASN A 68 1.28 18.57 11.79
N GLU A 69 1.03 18.96 10.54
CA GLU A 69 0.25 20.12 10.13
C GLU A 69 -1.26 19.79 10.13
N GLY A 70 -1.59 18.50 10.15
CA GLY A 70 -2.97 18.01 10.15
C GLY A 70 -3.59 18.04 8.76
N ASP A 71 -2.76 18.04 7.72
CA ASP A 71 -3.21 18.00 6.33
C ASP A 71 -3.95 16.69 6.04
N ARG A 72 -4.89 16.77 5.08
CA ARG A 72 -5.60 15.57 4.63
C ARG A 72 -4.63 14.68 3.87
N LEU A 73 -4.56 13.41 4.26
CA LEU A 73 -3.75 12.41 3.59
C LEU A 73 -4.60 11.49 2.72
N GLN A 74 -4.05 11.07 1.59
CA GLN A 74 -4.63 10.08 0.70
C GLN A 74 -3.71 8.86 0.59
N PHE A 75 -4.29 7.68 0.80
CA PHE A 75 -3.58 6.40 0.68
C PHE A 75 -3.75 5.81 -0.72
N GLY A 76 -2.70 5.19 -1.25
CA GLY A 76 -2.69 4.55 -2.56
C GLY A 76 -1.95 3.22 -2.56
N ILE A 77 -2.30 2.34 -3.50
CA ILE A 77 -1.49 1.18 -3.87
C ILE A 77 -1.00 1.41 -5.30
N GLU A 78 0.30 1.45 -5.45
CA GLU A 78 1.00 1.51 -6.72
C GLU A 78 1.45 0.13 -7.14
N LYS A 79 1.35 -0.13 -8.43
CA LYS A 79 1.90 -1.34 -9.03
C LYS A 79 3.37 -1.13 -9.33
N THR A 80 4.21 -2.09 -8.95
CA THR A 80 5.62 -2.07 -9.32
C THR A 80 5.77 -2.40 -10.80
N LEU A 81 6.66 -1.68 -11.51
CA LEU A 81 6.87 -1.80 -12.97
C LEU A 81 7.18 -3.22 -13.44
N ASN A 82 7.72 -4.08 -12.55
CA ASN A 82 8.10 -5.46 -12.85
C ASN A 82 6.99 -6.48 -12.48
N SER A 83 5.79 -6.02 -12.14
CA SER A 83 4.69 -6.91 -11.77
C SER A 83 4.12 -7.61 -13.01
N PRO A 84 4.07 -8.96 -13.04
CA PRO A 84 3.67 -9.72 -14.22
C PRO A 84 2.18 -9.62 -14.57
N ARG A 85 1.33 -9.17 -13.62
CA ARG A 85 -0.12 -8.97 -13.84
C ARG A 85 -0.43 -7.53 -14.18
N SER A 86 -1.46 -7.26 -14.99
CA SER A 86 -1.98 -5.91 -15.26
C SER A 86 -2.47 -5.22 -13.99
N ASP A 87 -3.14 -5.98 -13.12
CA ASP A 87 -3.87 -5.49 -11.96
C ASP A 87 -3.42 -6.18 -10.66
N LEU A 88 -3.60 -5.48 -9.54
CA LEU A 88 -3.31 -6.00 -8.20
C LEU A 88 -4.57 -6.62 -7.59
N PRO A 89 -4.46 -7.73 -6.84
CA PRO A 89 -5.62 -8.32 -6.17
C PRO A 89 -6.04 -7.53 -4.92
N PHE A 90 -5.44 -6.37 -4.68
CA PHE A 90 -5.64 -5.57 -3.48
C PHE A 90 -6.10 -4.17 -3.85
N ASN A 91 -7.03 -3.64 -3.06
CA ASN A 91 -7.41 -2.23 -3.09
C ASN A 91 -7.20 -1.61 -1.71
N ILE A 92 -7.11 -0.27 -1.70
CA ILE A 92 -7.05 0.52 -0.46
C ILE A 92 -8.16 1.57 -0.45
N ASP A 93 -8.82 1.70 0.70
CA ASP A 93 -9.65 2.86 0.98
C ASP A 93 -8.74 4.08 1.17
N LYS A 94 -8.77 5.01 0.20
CA LYS A 94 -7.89 6.17 0.14
C LYS A 94 -8.00 7.13 1.32
N ASP A 95 -9.11 7.11 2.05
CA ASP A 95 -9.38 8.03 3.17
C ASP A 95 -9.13 7.34 4.52
N ARG A 96 -9.33 6.01 4.60
CA ARG A 96 -9.24 5.24 5.86
C ARG A 96 -7.99 4.39 6.00
N GLY A 97 -7.23 4.21 4.91
CA GLY A 97 -6.02 3.39 4.85
C GLY A 97 -6.29 1.88 4.99
N VAL A 98 -7.52 1.42 4.74
CA VAL A 98 -7.88 -0.01 4.88
C VAL A 98 -7.57 -0.74 3.59
N VAL A 99 -6.68 -1.73 3.65
CA VAL A 99 -6.31 -2.60 2.52
C VAL A 99 -7.17 -3.85 2.56
N TYR A 100 -7.77 -4.21 1.43
CA TYR A 100 -8.63 -5.39 1.32
C TYR A 100 -8.43 -6.13 0.00
N ILE A 101 -8.82 -7.40 0.00
CA ILE A 101 -8.78 -8.28 -1.17
C ILE A 101 -9.87 -7.85 -2.15
N ASN A 102 -9.49 -7.54 -3.39
CA ASN A 102 -10.41 -7.17 -4.47
C ASN A 102 -10.64 -8.29 -5.49
N GLN A 103 -9.76 -9.29 -5.52
CA GLN A 103 -9.81 -10.42 -6.46
C GLN A 103 -9.36 -11.72 -5.75
N SER A 104 -9.84 -12.87 -6.24
CA SER A 104 -9.47 -14.18 -5.66
C SER A 104 -7.96 -14.39 -5.63
N LEU A 105 -7.47 -14.95 -4.52
CA LEU A 105 -6.05 -15.27 -4.33
C LEU A 105 -5.69 -16.71 -4.76
N GLU A 106 -6.67 -17.54 -5.15
CA GLU A 106 -6.44 -18.94 -5.51
C GLU A 106 -5.61 -19.12 -6.78
N GLU A 107 -5.65 -18.15 -7.70
CA GLU A 107 -4.83 -18.13 -8.90
C GLU A 107 -3.40 -17.62 -8.67
N TYR A 108 -2.99 -17.36 -7.42
CA TYR A 108 -1.62 -16.97 -7.10
C TYR A 108 -0.84 -18.24 -6.78
N PRO A 109 -0.07 -18.81 -7.74
CA PRO A 109 0.77 -19.93 -7.42
C PRO A 109 1.71 -19.51 -6.28
N ALA A 110 1.78 -20.34 -5.23
CA ALA A 110 2.86 -20.25 -4.27
C ALA A 110 4.16 -20.19 -5.09
N LEU A 111 4.98 -19.14 -4.90
CA LEU A 111 6.26 -19.04 -5.57
C LEU A 111 6.96 -20.40 -5.41
N PRO A 112 7.38 -21.07 -6.50
CA PRO A 112 8.07 -22.34 -6.34
C PRO A 112 9.25 -22.08 -5.42
N LEU A 113 9.32 -22.82 -4.31
CA LEU A 113 10.49 -22.84 -3.45
C LEU A 113 11.67 -23.14 -4.37
N VAL A 114 12.60 -22.19 -4.51
CA VAL A 114 13.81 -22.41 -5.30
C VAL A 114 14.49 -23.62 -4.68
N GLN A 115 14.52 -24.74 -5.41
CA GLN A 115 15.19 -25.95 -4.98
C GLN A 115 16.66 -25.79 -5.40
N LEU A 116 17.53 -25.70 -4.38
CA LEU A 116 18.98 -25.54 -4.50
C LEU A 116 19.63 -26.64 -5.34
#